data_AF-A0A812WHR9-F1
#
_entry.id   AF-A0A812WHR9-F1
#
_cell.length_a   1.000
_cell.length_b   1.000
_cell.length_c   1.000
_cell.angle_alpha   90.00
_cell.angle_beta   90.00
_cell.angle_gamma   90.00
#
_symmetry.space_group_name_H-M   'P 1'
#
loop_
_entity.id
_entity.type
_entity.pdbx_description
1 polymer ?
#
loop_
_entity_poly.entity_id
_entity_poly.type
_entity_poly.pdbx_seq_one_letter_code
_entity_poly.pdbx_strand_id
1 'polypeptide(L)'
;ENNKQNLRFYLETFAKTYHDEGGPLLDLDKLEMMVKLTGLGNLLNMVAAVPDCLRQLPEKEWASVKDRFDDRITQNLHGKSTLRTTLRAMDNGLRIIEELEVDKLLEQWVDEIWVGQLGRPKKSDEMIFG
;
A
#
# COMPACT_ATOMS: atom_id res chain seq x y z
N GLU A 1 -7.88 -10.25 -12.93
CA GLU A 1 -7.81 -8.82 -13.32
C GLU A 1 -6.35 -8.46 -13.58
N ASN A 2 -6.06 -7.61 -14.57
CA ASN A 2 -4.69 -7.14 -14.84
C ASN A 2 -4.46 -5.81 -14.10
N ASN A 3 -3.92 -5.90 -12.88
CA ASN A 3 -3.70 -4.72 -12.04
C ASN A 3 -2.74 -3.70 -12.65
N LYS A 4 -1.72 -4.15 -13.41
CA LYS A 4 -0.76 -3.25 -14.09
C LYS A 4 -1.49 -2.35 -15.10
N GLN A 5 -2.32 -2.96 -15.95
CA GLN A 5 -3.10 -2.21 -16.96
C GLN A 5 -4.17 -1.32 -16.32
N ASN A 6 -4.89 -1.82 -15.32
CA ASN A 6 -5.93 -1.07 -14.64
C ASN A 6 -5.36 0.15 -13.89
N LEU A 7 -4.20 0.00 -13.24
CA LEU A 7 -3.51 1.10 -12.60
C LEU A 7 -3.13 2.17 -13.62
N ARG A 8 -2.51 1.78 -14.75
CA ARG A 8 -2.11 2.74 -15.77
C ARG A 8 -3.30 3.53 -16.32
N PHE A 9 -4.37 2.84 -16.68
CA PHE A 9 -5.60 3.47 -17.16
C PHE A 9 -6.20 4.45 -16.14
N TYR A 10 -6.22 4.06 -14.86
CA TYR A 10 -6.70 4.94 -13.79
C TYR A 10 -5.84 6.22 -13.68
N LEU A 11 -4.52 6.09 -13.72
CA LEU A 11 -3.60 7.22 -13.60
C LEU A 11 -3.66 8.16 -14.81
N GLU A 12 -3.82 7.62 -16.02
CA GLU A 12 -4.05 8.40 -17.23
C GLU A 12 -5.35 9.21 -17.14
N THR A 13 -6.43 8.56 -16.67
CA THR A 13 -7.72 9.22 -16.46
C THR A 13 -7.62 10.31 -15.39
N PHE A 14 -6.94 10.02 -14.29
CA PHE A 14 -6.71 10.99 -13.21
C PHE A 14 -5.90 12.20 -13.70
N ALA A 15 -4.75 11.97 -14.36
CA ALA A 15 -3.88 13.04 -14.83
C ALA A 15 -4.58 13.92 -15.86
N LYS A 16 -5.36 13.31 -16.77
CA LYS A 16 -6.17 14.06 -17.74
C LYS A 16 -7.21 14.93 -17.04
N THR A 17 -7.99 14.35 -16.13
CA THR A 17 -9.03 15.07 -15.40
C THR A 17 -8.44 16.21 -14.57
N TYR A 18 -7.33 15.95 -13.88
CA TYR A 18 -6.61 16.96 -13.11
C TYR A 18 -6.17 18.14 -13.98
N HIS A 19 -5.68 17.87 -15.19
CA HIS A 19 -5.28 18.91 -16.13
C HIS A 19 -6.47 19.70 -16.69
N ASP A 20 -7.55 19.00 -17.07
CA ASP A 20 -8.78 19.62 -17.58
C ASP A 20 -9.41 20.59 -16.56
N GLU A 21 -9.25 20.31 -15.27
CA GLU A 21 -9.70 21.16 -14.15
C GLU A 21 -8.69 22.26 -13.76
N GLY A 22 -7.66 22.50 -14.58
CA GLY A 22 -6.69 23.59 -14.40
C GLY A 22 -5.40 23.21 -13.66
N GLY A 23 -5.20 21.93 -13.36
CA GLY A 23 -3.94 21.42 -12.82
C GLY A 23 -2.80 21.38 -13.86
N PRO A 24 -1.53 21.38 -13.42
CA PRO A 24 -0.40 21.12 -14.30
C PRO A 24 -0.45 19.71 -14.88
N LEU A 25 0.14 19.55 -16.07
CA LEU A 25 0.33 18.24 -16.66
C LEU A 25 1.27 17.40 -15.80
N LEU A 26 0.82 16.21 -15.40
CA LEU A 26 1.57 15.29 -14.56
C LEU A 26 2.44 14.35 -15.40
N ASP A 27 3.66 14.12 -14.95
CA ASP A 27 4.53 13.04 -15.45
C ASP A 27 3.95 11.70 -14.97
N LEU A 28 3.37 10.94 -15.90
CA LEU A 28 2.65 9.71 -15.60
C LEU A 28 3.55 8.64 -14.97
N ASP A 29 4.80 8.55 -15.40
CA ASP A 29 5.70 7.51 -14.91
C ASP A 29 6.15 7.84 -13.48
N LYS A 30 6.40 9.11 -13.19
CA LYS A 30 6.62 9.57 -11.81
C LYS A 30 5.38 9.39 -10.94
N LEU A 31 4.20 9.71 -11.45
CA LEU A 31 2.95 9.54 -10.73
C LEU A 31 2.72 8.07 -10.38
N GLU A 32 2.92 7.17 -11.34
CA GLU A 32 2.80 5.73 -11.13
C GLU A 32 3.80 5.22 -10.10
N MET A 33 5.05 5.67 -10.20
CA MET A 33 6.08 5.34 -9.21
C MET A 33 5.68 5.79 -7.80
N MET A 34 5.27 7.04 -7.64
CA MET A 34 4.89 7.60 -6.34
C MET A 34 3.65 6.91 -5.73
N VAL A 35 2.66 6.55 -6.56
CA VAL A 35 1.48 5.78 -6.11
C VAL A 35 1.87 4.40 -5.62
N LYS A 36 2.75 3.69 -6.35
CA LYS A 36 3.24 2.38 -5.93
C LYS A 36 4.00 2.48 -4.60
N LEU A 37 4.92 3.44 -4.46
CA LEU A 37 5.69 3.68 -3.23
C LEU A 37 4.79 4.06 -2.05
N THR A 38 3.73 4.84 -2.27
CA THR A 38 2.75 5.19 -1.23
C THR A 38 2.01 3.96 -0.73
N GLY A 39 1.76 2.97 -1.60
CA GLY A 39 1.21 1.67 -1.22
C GLY A 39 2.05 0.94 -0.15
N LEU A 40 3.38 0.98 -0.26
CA LEU A 40 4.28 0.42 0.75
C LEU A 40 4.19 1.16 2.09
N GLY A 41 4.15 2.49 2.07
CA GLY A 41 3.97 3.28 3.28
C GLY A 41 2.64 2.96 3.99
N ASN A 42 1.57 2.73 3.22
CA ASN A 42 0.28 2.36 3.77
C ASN A 42 0.30 0.97 4.43
N LEU A 43 1.03 0.00 3.87
CA LEU A 43 1.23 -1.32 4.49
C LEU A 43 1.84 -1.22 5.89
N LEU A 44 2.86 -0.38 6.06
CA LEU A 44 3.52 -0.19 7.35
C LEU A 44 2.52 0.30 8.43
N ASN A 45 1.65 1.24 8.07
CA ASN A 45 0.60 1.73 8.98
C ASN A 45 -0.38 0.62 9.39
N MET A 46 -0.62 -0.34 8.51
CA MET A 46 -1.51 -1.47 8.80
C MET A 46 -0.91 -2.45 9.81
N VAL A 47 0.42 -2.61 9.83
CA VAL A 47 1.09 -3.43 10.85
C VAL A 47 0.86 -2.83 12.25
N ALA A 48 0.87 -1.51 12.38
CA ALA A 48 0.55 -0.84 13.64
C ALA A 48 -0.91 -1.03 14.10
N ALA A 49 -1.83 -1.40 13.20
CA ALA A 49 -3.24 -1.65 13.51
C ALA A 49 -3.51 -3.08 14.01
N VAL A 50 -2.51 -3.98 14.00
CA VAL A 50 -2.67 -5.38 14.46
C VAL A 50 -3.24 -5.49 15.89
N PRO A 51 -2.82 -4.69 16.89
CA PRO A 51 -3.42 -4.76 18.22
C PRO A 51 -4.92 -4.43 18.24
N ASP A 52 -5.38 -3.47 17.43
CA ASP A 52 -6.81 -3.14 17.29
C ASP A 52 -7.59 -4.21 16.54
N CYS A 53 -6.94 -4.90 15.61
CA CYS A 53 -7.51 -6.07 14.92
C CYS A 53 -7.73 -7.22 15.92
N LEU A 54 -6.74 -7.51 16.78
CA LEU A 54 -6.83 -8.55 17.80
C LEU A 54 -7.84 -8.25 18.91
N ARG A 55 -8.18 -6.97 19.14
CA ARG A 55 -9.30 -6.59 20.02
C ARG A 55 -10.67 -6.89 19.41
N GLN A 56 -10.79 -6.90 18.08
CA GLN A 56 -12.04 -7.22 17.38
C GLN A 56 -12.20 -8.72 17.13
N LEU A 57 -11.13 -9.40 16.75
CA LEU A 57 -11.08 -10.85 16.60
C LEU A 57 -9.86 -11.39 17.37
N PRO A 58 -10.06 -11.96 18.58
CA PRO A 58 -8.98 -12.49 19.39
C PRO A 58 -8.24 -13.63 18.69
N GLU A 59 -6.92 -13.73 18.91
CA GLU A 59 -6.03 -14.73 18.28
C GLU A 59 -6.60 -16.16 18.31
N LYS A 60 -7.10 -16.61 19.46
CA LYS A 60 -7.67 -17.95 19.65
C LYS A 60 -8.86 -18.26 18.73
N GLU A 61 -9.56 -17.24 18.23
CA GLU A 61 -10.74 -17.38 17.38
C GLU A 61 -10.39 -17.37 15.88
N TRP A 62 -9.20 -16.90 15.51
CA TRP A 62 -8.75 -16.87 14.12
C TRP A 62 -8.73 -18.24 13.45
N ALA A 63 -8.34 -19.28 14.18
CA ALA A 63 -8.32 -20.65 13.66
C ALA A 63 -9.71 -21.17 13.24
N SER A 64 -10.79 -20.53 13.73
CA SER A 64 -12.17 -20.87 13.37
C SER A 64 -12.74 -20.04 12.22
N VAL A 65 -12.00 -19.04 11.73
CA VAL A 65 -12.37 -18.28 10.54
C VAL A 65 -12.10 -19.14 9.31
N LYS A 66 -13.14 -19.41 8.52
CA LYS A 66 -13.02 -20.28 7.34
C LYS A 66 -12.58 -19.55 6.09
N ASP A 67 -12.99 -18.30 5.95
CA ASP A 67 -12.65 -17.46 4.81
C ASP A 67 -12.80 -15.96 5.15
N ARG A 68 -12.41 -15.10 4.21
CA ARG A 68 -12.42 -13.64 4.36
C ARG A 68 -13.82 -13.01 4.43
N PHE A 69 -14.87 -13.77 4.16
CA PHE A 69 -16.25 -13.30 4.17
C PHE A 69 -16.96 -13.56 5.50
N ASP A 70 -16.27 -14.21 6.46
CA ASP A 70 -16.77 -14.42 7.83
C ASP A 70 -17.32 -13.12 8.42
N ASP A 71 -18.49 -13.19 9.07
CA ASP A 71 -19.17 -12.03 9.65
C ASP A 71 -18.31 -11.30 10.68
N ARG A 72 -17.43 -12.03 11.39
CA ARG A 72 -16.47 -11.46 12.33
C ARG A 72 -15.38 -10.63 11.66
N ILE A 73 -15.27 -10.70 10.34
CA ILE A 73 -14.35 -9.88 9.52
C ILE A 73 -15.12 -8.85 8.73
N THR A 74 -16.27 -9.21 8.14
CA THR A 74 -16.97 -8.35 7.18
C THR A 74 -17.89 -7.32 7.83
N GLN A 75 -18.37 -7.56 9.04
CA GLN A 75 -19.25 -6.63 9.75
C GLN A 75 -18.47 -5.58 10.54
N ASN A 76 -19.14 -4.47 10.88
CA ASN A 76 -18.57 -3.46 11.76
C ASN A 76 -18.65 -3.96 13.21
N LEU A 77 -17.59 -4.62 13.67
CA LEU A 77 -17.53 -5.11 15.04
C LEU A 77 -17.39 -3.94 16.03
N HIS A 78 -18.35 -3.83 16.95
CA HIS A 78 -18.41 -2.74 17.93
C HIS A 78 -18.41 -1.33 17.30
N GLY A 79 -19.02 -1.19 16.11
CA GLY A 79 -19.03 0.08 15.36
C GLY A 79 -17.69 0.45 14.72
N LYS A 80 -16.69 -0.44 14.75
CA LYS A 80 -15.39 -0.26 14.14
C LYS A 80 -15.26 -1.15 12.90
N SER A 81 -14.63 -0.63 11.85
CA SER A 81 -14.32 -1.40 10.64
C SER A 81 -12.83 -1.76 10.54
N THR A 82 -12.05 -1.47 11.57
CA THR A 82 -10.58 -1.50 11.53
C THR A 82 -10.08 -2.87 11.07
N LEU A 83 -10.64 -3.98 11.57
CA LEU A 83 -10.23 -5.32 11.15
C LEU A 83 -10.40 -5.54 9.63
N ARG A 84 -11.60 -5.25 9.11
CA ARG A 84 -11.91 -5.37 7.67
C ARG A 84 -11.00 -4.50 6.82
N THR A 85 -10.87 -3.23 7.18
CA THR A 85 -10.10 -2.25 6.41
C THR A 85 -8.61 -2.58 6.43
N THR A 86 -8.09 -3.02 7.57
CA THR A 86 -6.68 -3.40 7.72
C THR A 86 -6.35 -4.64 6.91
N LEU A 87 -7.16 -5.70 6.99
CA LEU A 87 -6.96 -6.91 6.18
C LEU A 87 -7.02 -6.63 4.68
N ARG A 88 -8.00 -5.82 4.24
CA ARG A 88 -8.14 -5.42 2.83
C ARG A 88 -6.96 -4.59 2.35
N ALA A 89 -6.45 -3.68 3.18
CA ALA A 89 -5.30 -2.86 2.85
C ALA A 89 -4.00 -3.69 2.80
N MET A 90 -3.83 -4.65 3.71
CA MET A 90 -2.71 -5.60 3.67
C MET A 90 -2.74 -6.46 2.41
N ASP A 91 -3.89 -7.05 2.07
CA ASP A 91 -4.09 -7.83 0.84
C ASP A 91 -3.75 -6.99 -0.42
N ASN A 92 -4.25 -5.75 -0.50
CA ASN A 92 -3.92 -4.86 -1.60
C ASN A 92 -2.42 -4.56 -1.68
N GLY A 93 -1.76 -4.32 -0.55
CA GLY A 93 -0.33 -4.03 -0.55
C GLY A 93 0.53 -5.25 -0.90
N LEU A 94 0.13 -6.46 -0.49
CA LEU A 94 0.79 -7.70 -0.97
C LEU A 94 0.70 -7.80 -2.49
N ARG A 95 -0.47 -7.51 -3.08
CA ARG A 95 -0.62 -7.48 -4.54
C ARG A 95 0.22 -6.38 -5.20
N ILE A 96 0.41 -5.23 -4.55
CA ILE A 96 1.33 -4.19 -5.04
C ILE A 96 2.78 -4.70 -5.02
N ILE A 97 3.18 -5.47 -4.02
CA ILE A 97 4.52 -6.07 -3.96
C ILE A 97 4.67 -7.14 -5.04
N GLU A 98 3.80 -8.15 -5.03
CA GLU A 98 3.94 -9.33 -5.89
C GLU A 98 3.63 -9.03 -7.35
N GLU A 99 2.57 -8.28 -7.64
CA GLU A 99 2.11 -8.04 -9.00
C GLU A 99 2.73 -6.78 -9.61
N LEU A 100 3.12 -5.77 -8.81
CA LEU A 100 3.67 -4.51 -9.33
C LEU A 100 5.17 -4.32 -9.07
N GLU A 101 5.84 -5.28 -8.42
CA GLU A 101 7.30 -5.32 -8.21
C GLU A 101 7.83 -4.05 -7.54
N VAL A 102 7.08 -3.55 -6.56
CA VAL A 102 7.38 -2.26 -5.90
C VAL A 102 8.65 -2.31 -5.05
N ASP A 103 9.09 -3.50 -4.64
CA ASP A 103 10.36 -3.74 -3.95
C ASP A 103 11.54 -3.29 -4.81
N LYS A 104 11.59 -3.74 -6.06
CA LYS A 104 12.61 -3.32 -7.04
C LYS A 104 12.52 -1.83 -7.34
N LEU A 105 11.30 -1.31 -7.46
CA LEU A 105 11.06 0.11 -7.69
C LEU A 105 11.51 0.99 -6.53
N LEU A 106 11.37 0.51 -5.29
CA LEU A 106 11.86 1.21 -4.10
C LEU A 106 13.39 1.26 -4.11
N GLU A 107 14.07 0.16 -4.43
CA GLU A 107 15.54 0.15 -4.56
C GLU A 107 16.00 1.15 -5.62
N GLN A 108 15.37 1.13 -6.81
CA GLN A 108 15.66 2.10 -7.87
C GLN A 108 15.45 3.54 -7.41
N TRP A 109 14.31 3.83 -6.75
CA TRP A 109 14.02 5.16 -6.25
C TRP A 109 15.05 5.64 -5.20
N VAL A 110 15.49 4.73 -4.31
CA VAL A 110 16.51 5.04 -3.31
C VAL A 110 17.82 5.42 -4.00
N ASP A 111 18.26 4.63 -4.98
CA ASP A 111 19.56 4.86 -5.60
C ASP A 111 19.53 6.09 -6.53
N GLU A 112 18.50 6.23 -7.36
CA GLU A 112 18.42 7.32 -8.35
C GLU A 112 18.00 8.66 -7.75
N ILE A 113 16.98 8.65 -6.88
CA ILE A 113 16.37 9.90 -6.38
C ILE A 113 16.93 10.24 -5.00
N TRP A 114 16.84 9.34 -4.02
CA TRP A 114 17.26 9.64 -2.65
C TRP A 114 18.76 9.89 -2.54
N VAL A 115 19.58 8.99 -3.11
CA VAL A 115 21.03 9.14 -3.13
C VAL A 115 21.45 10.06 -4.27
N GLY A 116 21.07 9.73 -5.51
CA GLY A 116 21.56 10.43 -6.70
C GLY A 116 21.15 11.90 -6.80
N GLN A 117 19.85 12.20 -6.69
CA GLN A 117 19.34 13.56 -6.86
C GLN A 117 19.32 14.37 -5.56
N LEU A 118 18.92 13.75 -4.45
CA LEU A 118 18.77 14.44 -3.16
C LEU A 118 20.03 14.39 -2.29
N GLY A 119 21.05 13.62 -2.67
CA GLY A 119 22.32 13.53 -1.95
C GLY A 119 22.20 12.97 -0.53
N ARG A 120 21.14 12.21 -0.24
CA ARG A 120 20.89 11.64 1.09
C ARG A 120 21.57 10.29 1.21
N PRO A 121 22.21 9.97 2.35
CA PRO A 121 22.80 8.66 2.54
C PRO A 121 21.71 7.58 2.61
N LYS A 122 21.99 6.41 2.02
CA LYS A 122 21.20 5.19 2.21
C LYS A 122 21.37 4.73 3.66
N LYS A 123 20.29 4.30 4.31
CA LYS A 123 20.39 3.65 5.62
C LYS A 123 20.96 2.25 5.44
N SER A 124 21.91 1.85 6.27
CA SER A 124 22.43 0.47 6.28
C SER A 124 21.43 -0.49 6.93
N ASP A 125 21.55 -1.79 6.64
CA ASP A 125 20.75 -2.83 7.31
C ASP A 125 20.94 -2.79 8.83
N GLU A 126 22.15 -2.52 9.30
CA GLU A 126 22.44 -2.33 10.73
C GLU A 126 21.71 -1.13 11.33
N MET A 127 21.51 -0.04 10.58
CA MET A 127 20.71 1.10 11.06
C MET A 127 19.20 0.83 11.09
N ILE A 128 18.73 -0.19 10.36
CA ILE A 128 17.30 -0.50 10.22
C ILE A 128 16.91 -1.65 11.16
N PHE A 129 17.78 -2.65 11.30
CA PHE A 129 17.51 -3.91 12.01
C PHE A 129 18.43 -4.14 13.22
N GLY A 130 19.43 -3.29 13.44
CA GLY A 130 20.35 -3.34 14.58
C GLY A 130 19.83 -2.67 15.85
#